data_AF-A0A6G3R809-F1
#
_entry.id   AF-A0A6G3R809-F1
#
_cell.length_a   1.000
_cell.length_b   1.000
_cell.length_c   1.000
_cell.angle_alpha   90.00
_cell.angle_beta   90.00
_cell.angle_gamma   90.00
#
_symmetry.space_group_name_H-M   'P 1'
#
loop_
_entity.id
_entity.type
_entity.pdbx_description
1 polymer ?
#
loop_
_entity_poly.entity_id
_entity_poly.type
_entity_poly.pdbx_seq_one_letter_code
_entity_poly.pdbx_strand_id
1 'polypeptide(L)'
;MADPTAPPTPPVPLAALLAREDLGLRQLAGPDARAAGTAVQWVHTSEMADPYPYLLGGELLLTAGVHITDPTGAEGSLDAYVARIVAAGGAALGFGVAPVHDTVPGALAAACDHYGLPLVEVPRRTTFSGVARAVWRLMAEARHAELRRVTEAQQGLATAAARTDPVPAVLRQLASRLGGLTVLYGPD
;
A
#
# COMPACT_ATOMS: atom_id res chain seq x y z
N MET A 1 -11.22 -14.56 11.20
CA MET A 1 -10.76 -15.48 10.16
C MET A 1 -10.07 -14.62 9.11
N ALA A 2 -8.80 -14.89 8.77
CA ALA A 2 -8.10 -14.08 7.77
C ALA A 2 -8.84 -14.21 6.42
N ASP A 3 -9.04 -13.09 5.73
CA ASP A 3 -9.65 -13.06 4.41
C ASP A 3 -8.76 -13.87 3.43
N PRO A 4 -9.26 -14.95 2.82
CA PRO A 4 -8.46 -15.79 1.91
C PRO A 4 -8.02 -15.05 0.64
N THR A 5 -8.57 -13.87 0.37
CA THR A 5 -8.18 -13.01 -0.76
C THR A 5 -7.10 -11.99 -0.39
N ALA A 6 -6.85 -11.77 0.91
CA ALA A 6 -5.82 -10.85 1.36
C ALA A 6 -4.43 -11.46 1.11
N PRO A 7 -3.49 -10.69 0.55
CA PRO A 7 -2.16 -11.20 0.22
C PRO A 7 -1.44 -11.62 1.52
N PRO A 8 -0.58 -12.66 1.46
CA PRO A 8 0.08 -13.25 2.64
C PRO A 8 1.10 -12.31 3.32
N THR A 9 1.27 -11.11 2.80
CA THR A 9 2.25 -10.11 3.19
C THR A 9 1.55 -8.84 3.64
N PRO A 10 2.00 -8.21 4.75
CA PRO A 10 1.40 -6.97 5.22
C PRO A 10 1.43 -5.89 4.12
N PRO A 11 0.38 -5.09 3.98
CA PRO A 11 0.38 -3.98 3.03
C PRO A 11 1.40 -2.93 3.47
N VAL A 12 1.88 -2.15 2.51
CA VAL A 12 2.84 -1.08 2.76
C VAL A 12 2.18 0.29 2.60
N PRO A 13 2.44 1.26 3.50
CA PRO A 13 1.92 2.61 3.31
C PRO A 13 2.49 3.24 2.04
N LEU A 14 1.65 3.84 1.20
CA LEU A 14 2.10 4.58 0.02
C LEU A 14 3.08 5.70 0.40
N ALA A 15 2.86 6.33 1.56
CA ALA A 15 3.78 7.32 2.12
C ALA A 15 5.21 6.79 2.36
N ALA A 16 5.38 5.50 2.68
CA ALA A 16 6.71 4.90 2.83
C ALA A 16 7.43 4.73 1.48
N LEU A 17 6.68 4.47 0.41
CA LEU A 17 7.21 4.45 -0.94
C LEU A 17 7.58 5.85 -1.43
N LEU A 18 6.73 6.86 -1.16
CA LEU A 18 7.00 8.27 -1.50
C LEU A 18 8.20 8.85 -0.74
N ALA A 19 8.47 8.38 0.48
CA ALA A 19 9.63 8.80 1.27
C ALA A 19 10.98 8.32 0.71
N ARG A 20 10.99 7.47 -0.33
CA ARG A 20 12.21 6.99 -0.99
C ARG A 20 12.74 8.01 -2.00
N GLU A 21 13.64 8.87 -1.55
CA GLU A 21 14.27 9.92 -2.39
C GLU A 21 14.96 9.35 -3.63
N ASP A 22 15.52 8.15 -3.54
CA ASP A 22 16.20 7.49 -4.65
C ASP A 22 15.25 7.13 -5.81
N LEU A 23 13.94 7.02 -5.55
CA LEU A 23 12.92 6.84 -6.60
C LEU A 23 12.42 8.17 -7.18
N GLY A 24 12.50 9.27 -6.42
CA GLY A 24 12.05 10.59 -6.87
C GLY A 24 10.56 10.67 -7.20
N LEU A 25 9.73 9.85 -6.55
CA LEU A 25 8.29 9.85 -6.76
C LEU A 25 7.66 11.10 -6.18
N ARG A 26 6.63 11.62 -6.84
CA ARG A 26 5.92 12.81 -6.39
C ARG A 26 4.41 12.60 -6.48
N GLN A 27 3.70 12.78 -5.38
CA GLN A 27 2.24 12.80 -5.44
C GLN A 27 1.77 14.11 -6.08
N LEU A 28 0.88 14.02 -7.08
CA LEU A 28 0.37 15.16 -7.84
C LEU A 28 -1.09 15.50 -7.52
N ALA A 29 -1.88 14.48 -7.22
CA ALA A 29 -3.32 14.59 -7.01
C ALA A 29 -3.82 13.50 -6.05
N GLY A 30 -5.09 13.58 -5.69
CA GLY A 30 -5.74 12.75 -4.70
C GLY A 30 -5.40 13.15 -3.27
N PRO A 31 -6.02 12.49 -2.27
CA PRO A 31 -5.80 12.78 -0.87
C PRO A 31 -4.36 12.48 -0.47
N ASP A 32 -3.78 13.30 0.41
CA ASP A 32 -2.42 13.07 0.93
C ASP A 32 -2.28 11.63 1.45
N ALA A 33 -1.32 10.90 0.87
CA ALA A 33 -1.19 9.46 1.10
C ALA A 33 -0.91 9.10 2.58
N ARG A 34 -0.28 10.00 3.34
CA ARG A 34 0.01 9.81 4.76
C ARG A 34 -1.24 10.03 5.60
N ALA A 35 -1.94 11.14 5.37
CA ALA A 35 -3.16 11.48 6.10
C ALA A 35 -4.29 10.48 5.83
N ALA A 36 -4.42 10.01 4.59
CA ALA A 36 -5.42 9.01 4.18
C ALA A 36 -5.09 7.59 4.64
N GLY A 37 -3.85 7.32 5.08
CA GLY A 37 -3.42 5.97 5.45
C GLY A 37 -3.44 4.99 4.27
N THR A 38 -3.18 5.48 3.05
CA THR A 38 -3.26 4.67 1.82
C THR A 38 -2.34 3.46 1.91
N ALA A 39 -2.92 2.27 1.85
CA ALA A 39 -2.22 0.99 1.98
C ALA A 39 -2.13 0.29 0.61
N VAL A 40 -0.91 0.01 0.15
CA VAL A 40 -0.63 -0.68 -1.10
C VAL A 40 -0.40 -2.16 -0.81
N GLN A 41 -1.17 -3.01 -1.46
CA GLN A 41 -1.13 -4.46 -1.29
C GLN A 41 -0.20 -5.15 -2.28
N TRP A 42 -0.13 -4.63 -3.51
CA TRP A 42 0.85 -4.99 -4.53
C TRP A 42 0.92 -3.89 -5.59
N VAL A 43 1.81 -4.09 -6.56
CA VAL A 43 2.07 -3.16 -7.64
C VAL A 43 2.20 -3.93 -8.94
N HIS A 44 1.58 -3.42 -9.99
CA HIS A 44 1.72 -3.98 -11.33
C HIS A 44 1.60 -2.88 -12.37
N THR A 45 2.09 -3.17 -13.57
CA THR A 45 1.98 -2.27 -14.71
C THR A 45 0.86 -2.74 -15.61
N SER A 46 0.02 -1.82 -16.06
CA SER A 46 -0.96 -2.05 -17.11
C SER A 46 -0.99 -0.90 -18.09
N GLU A 47 -1.11 -1.24 -19.36
CA GLU A 47 -1.27 -0.29 -20.45
C GLU A 47 -2.63 -0.42 -21.13
N MET A 48 -3.54 -1.20 -20.54
CA MET A 48 -4.89 -1.40 -21.06
C MET A 48 -5.72 -0.13 -20.90
N ALA A 49 -6.50 0.23 -21.93
CA ALA A 49 -7.48 1.31 -21.86
C ALA A 49 -8.60 1.01 -20.84
N ASP A 50 -8.86 -0.27 -20.57
CA ASP A 50 -9.71 -0.70 -19.47
C ASP A 50 -9.03 -1.79 -18.63
N PRO A 51 -8.45 -1.43 -17.47
CA PRO A 51 -7.81 -2.39 -16.58
C PRO A 51 -8.81 -3.08 -15.64
N TYR A 52 -10.05 -2.58 -15.52
CA TYR A 52 -11.03 -3.02 -14.51
C TYR A 52 -11.18 -4.55 -14.39
N PRO A 53 -11.29 -5.33 -15.48
CA PRO A 53 -11.53 -6.77 -15.38
C PRO A 53 -10.38 -7.58 -14.75
N TYR A 54 -9.21 -6.97 -14.59
CA TYR A 54 -7.98 -7.64 -14.13
C TYR A 54 -7.51 -7.15 -12.76
N LEU A 55 -8.15 -6.10 -12.23
CA LEU A 55 -7.85 -5.56 -10.91
C LEU A 55 -8.51 -6.42 -9.84
N LEU A 56 -7.77 -6.66 -8.76
CA LEU A 56 -8.16 -7.42 -7.59
C LEU A 56 -8.33 -6.54 -6.34
N GLY A 57 -7.95 -5.25 -6.43
CA GLY A 57 -8.08 -4.25 -5.36
C GLY A 57 -6.81 -4.07 -4.55
N GLY A 58 -6.59 -2.85 -4.03
CA GLY A 58 -5.41 -2.52 -3.22
C GLY A 58 -4.14 -2.22 -4.01
N GLU A 59 -4.21 -2.12 -5.34
CA GLU A 59 -3.04 -1.95 -6.19
C GLU A 59 -2.51 -0.53 -6.25
N LEU A 60 -1.19 -0.41 -6.29
CA LEU A 60 -0.54 0.66 -7.03
C LEU A 60 -0.48 0.25 -8.51
N LEU A 61 -1.37 0.79 -9.35
CA LEU A 61 -1.35 0.57 -10.79
C LEU A 61 -0.33 1.49 -11.43
N LEU A 62 0.62 0.97 -12.22
CA LEU A 62 1.58 1.76 -12.97
C LEU A 62 1.20 1.80 -14.45
N THR A 63 1.27 2.96 -15.08
CA THR A 63 1.05 3.11 -16.53
C THR A 63 1.94 4.20 -17.12
N ALA A 64 2.43 3.97 -18.33
CA ALA A 64 3.07 4.99 -19.16
C ALA A 64 2.05 5.76 -20.02
N GLY A 65 0.75 5.42 -19.92
CA GLY A 65 -0.33 6.10 -20.62
C GLY A 65 -0.31 5.89 -22.13
N VAL A 66 0.17 4.75 -22.64
CA VAL A 66 0.24 4.51 -24.10
C VAL A 66 -1.14 4.46 -24.77
N HIS A 67 -2.17 4.12 -24.00
CA HIS A 67 -3.56 4.11 -24.45
C HIS A 67 -4.20 5.52 -24.44
N ILE A 68 -3.52 6.52 -23.88
CA ILE A 68 -3.99 7.90 -23.81
C ILE A 68 -3.60 8.60 -25.10
N THR A 69 -4.50 8.57 -26.09
CA THR A 69 -4.30 9.20 -27.40
C THR A 69 -4.65 10.69 -27.42
N ASP A 70 -5.54 11.14 -26.52
CA ASP A 70 -5.85 12.55 -26.28
C ASP A 70 -5.57 12.93 -24.82
N PRO A 71 -4.43 13.58 -24.52
CA PRO A 71 -4.07 14.00 -23.16
C PRO A 71 -4.89 15.20 -22.66
N THR A 72 -5.65 15.87 -23.54
CA THR A 72 -6.55 16.97 -23.12
C THR A 72 -7.82 16.46 -22.45
N GLY A 73 -8.14 15.17 -22.65
CA GLY A 73 -9.29 14.52 -22.01
C GLY A 73 -10.63 14.95 -22.59
N ALA A 74 -10.66 15.43 -23.85
CA ALA A 74 -11.84 16.06 -24.46
C ALA A 74 -13.06 15.14 -24.60
N GLU A 75 -12.91 13.82 -24.35
CA GLU A 75 -13.98 12.82 -24.49
C GLU A 75 -14.24 12.00 -23.20
N GLY A 76 -13.92 12.50 -22.00
CA GLY A 76 -14.25 11.82 -20.72
C GLY A 76 -13.56 10.47 -20.49
N SER A 77 -12.66 10.07 -21.38
CA SER A 77 -11.97 8.79 -21.34
C SER A 77 -11.10 8.62 -20.08
N LEU A 78 -10.38 9.68 -19.66
CA LEU A 78 -9.53 9.65 -18.47
C LEU A 78 -10.34 9.66 -17.16
N ASP A 79 -11.45 10.38 -17.13
CA ASP A 79 -12.38 10.38 -16.01
C ASP A 79 -12.95 8.97 -15.79
N ALA A 80 -13.48 8.35 -16.85
CA ALA A 80 -13.99 6.98 -16.81
C ALA A 80 -12.88 5.96 -16.50
N TYR A 81 -11.65 6.18 -16.94
CA TYR A 81 -10.49 5.33 -16.63
C TYR A 81 -10.19 5.33 -15.12
N VAL A 82 -10.11 6.50 -14.50
CA VAL A 82 -9.89 6.62 -13.06
C VAL A 82 -11.07 6.06 -12.27
N ALA A 83 -12.31 6.37 -12.69
CA ALA A 83 -13.52 5.84 -12.08
C ALA A 83 -13.51 4.31 -12.02
N ARG A 84 -13.06 3.65 -13.11
CA ARG A 84 -12.92 2.20 -13.19
C ARG A 84 -11.85 1.66 -12.24
N ILE A 85 -10.69 2.30 -12.14
CA ILE A 85 -9.65 1.89 -11.19
C ILE A 85 -10.17 1.96 -9.74
N VAL A 86 -10.86 3.05 -9.39
CA VAL A 86 -11.44 3.23 -8.05
C VAL A 86 -12.56 2.23 -7.80
N ALA A 87 -13.43 1.98 -8.78
CA ALA A 87 -14.50 0.99 -8.67
C ALA A 87 -13.96 -0.44 -8.44
N ALA A 88 -12.78 -0.76 -8.98
CA ALA A 88 -12.09 -2.02 -8.72
C ALA A 88 -11.31 -2.04 -7.39
N GLY A 89 -11.29 -0.94 -6.64
CA GLY A 89 -10.60 -0.83 -5.36
C GLY A 89 -9.10 -0.53 -5.46
N GLY A 90 -8.62 0.01 -6.59
CA GLY A 90 -7.23 0.43 -6.74
C GLY A 90 -6.80 1.42 -5.66
N ALA A 91 -5.63 1.23 -5.07
CA ALA A 91 -5.12 2.05 -3.98
C ALA A 91 -4.47 3.36 -4.45
N ALA A 92 -3.82 3.33 -5.61
CA ALA A 92 -3.17 4.50 -6.22
C ALA A 92 -2.86 4.27 -7.70
N LEU A 93 -2.66 5.36 -8.44
CA LEU A 93 -2.18 5.36 -9.83
C LEU A 93 -0.78 5.98 -9.89
N GLY A 94 0.18 5.26 -10.46
CA GLY A 94 1.52 5.75 -10.78
C GLY A 94 1.65 6.00 -12.28
N PHE A 95 1.95 7.23 -12.66
CA PHE A 95 2.12 7.64 -14.05
C PHE A 95 3.59 7.85 -14.40
N GLY A 96 4.11 7.04 -15.31
CA GLY A 96 5.45 7.20 -15.83
C GLY A 96 5.53 8.35 -16.82
N VAL A 97 6.31 9.38 -16.48
CA VAL A 97 6.64 10.40 -17.48
C VAL A 97 7.68 9.84 -18.42
N ALA A 98 7.27 9.82 -19.67
CA ALA A 98 8.04 9.54 -20.86
C ALA A 98 8.58 8.10 -21.06
N PRO A 99 8.91 7.73 -22.31
CA PRO A 99 8.99 8.56 -23.52
C PRO A 99 7.62 8.99 -24.09
N VAL A 100 6.52 8.41 -23.61
CA VAL A 100 5.16 8.62 -24.14
C VAL A 100 4.64 10.05 -23.87
N HIS A 101 4.72 10.50 -22.62
CA HIS A 101 4.23 11.81 -22.18
C HIS A 101 5.31 12.57 -21.43
N ASP A 102 5.54 13.84 -21.74
CA ASP A 102 6.55 14.64 -21.03
C ASP A 102 6.14 15.02 -19.61
N THR A 103 4.83 15.14 -19.38
CA THR A 103 4.22 15.44 -18.08
C THR A 103 2.97 14.60 -17.88
N VAL A 104 2.52 14.45 -16.64
CA VAL A 104 1.23 13.83 -16.34
C VAL A 104 0.09 14.68 -16.94
N PRO A 105 -0.84 14.11 -17.72
CA PRO A 105 -1.97 14.85 -18.27
C PRO A 105 -2.80 15.52 -17.17
N GLY A 106 -3.10 16.82 -17.31
CA GLY A 106 -3.84 17.59 -16.30
C GLY A 106 -5.25 17.04 -16.05
N ALA A 107 -5.91 16.53 -17.11
CA ALA A 107 -7.22 15.89 -17.00
C ALA A 107 -7.17 14.59 -16.16
N LEU A 108 -6.06 13.85 -16.19
CA LEU A 108 -5.87 12.66 -15.34
C LEU A 108 -5.72 13.07 -13.86
N ALA A 109 -4.95 14.11 -13.58
CA ALA A 109 -4.80 14.65 -12.23
C ALA A 109 -6.15 15.12 -11.66
N ALA A 110 -6.93 15.86 -12.46
CA ALA A 110 -8.27 16.33 -12.07
C ALA A 110 -9.23 15.16 -11.77
N ALA A 111 -9.21 14.10 -12.59
CA ALA A 111 -10.02 12.91 -12.35
C ALA A 111 -9.58 12.18 -11.06
N CYS A 112 -8.28 12.04 -10.83
CA CYS A 112 -7.74 11.45 -9.60
C CYS A 112 -8.16 12.24 -8.34
N ASP A 113 -8.13 13.58 -8.39
CA ASP A 113 -8.67 14.42 -7.32
C ASP A 113 -10.17 14.17 -7.10
N HIS A 114 -10.96 14.15 -8.19
CA HIS A 114 -12.40 13.96 -8.12
C HIS A 114 -12.81 12.64 -7.45
N TYR A 115 -12.14 11.54 -7.82
CA TYR A 115 -12.43 10.20 -7.28
C TYR A 115 -11.65 9.85 -6.01
N GLY A 116 -10.78 10.75 -5.53
CA GLY A 116 -9.98 10.53 -4.33
C GLY A 116 -8.90 9.45 -4.49
N LEU A 117 -8.39 9.25 -5.70
CA LEU A 117 -7.32 8.30 -6.00
C LEU A 117 -5.95 9.01 -5.98
N PRO A 118 -5.01 8.64 -5.09
CA PRO A 118 -3.66 9.20 -5.12
C PRO A 118 -2.98 8.97 -6.48
N LEU A 119 -2.53 10.06 -7.10
CA LEU A 119 -1.79 10.04 -8.36
C LEU A 119 -0.31 10.36 -8.10
N VAL A 120 0.57 9.47 -8.52
CA VAL A 120 2.01 9.57 -8.29
C VAL A 120 2.74 9.67 -9.62
N GLU A 121 3.53 10.72 -9.81
CA GLU A 121 4.46 10.85 -10.91
C GLU A 121 5.69 9.96 -10.68
N VAL A 122 6.01 9.13 -11.67
CA VAL A 122 7.25 8.35 -11.74
C VAL A 122 8.17 9.04 -12.76
N PRO A 123 9.30 9.65 -12.33
CA PRO A 123 10.16 10.44 -13.20
C PRO A 123 10.91 9.55 -14.21
N ARG A 124 11.33 10.13 -15.35
CA ARG A 124 12.08 9.44 -16.43
C ARG A 124 13.25 8.57 -15.95
N ARG A 125 13.92 8.95 -14.87
CA ARG A 125 15.08 8.22 -14.30
C ARG A 125 14.71 6.93 -13.57
N THR A 126 13.43 6.74 -13.25
CA THR A 126 12.92 5.66 -12.40
C THR A 126 12.11 4.70 -13.23
N THR A 127 12.53 3.44 -13.28
CA THR A 127 11.80 2.40 -13.99
C THR A 127 10.63 1.88 -13.15
N PHE A 128 9.57 1.40 -13.79
CA PHE A 128 8.48 0.71 -13.09
C PHE A 128 8.95 -0.53 -12.34
N SER A 129 9.92 -1.27 -12.88
CA SER A 129 10.57 -2.37 -12.14
C SER A 129 11.32 -1.87 -10.88
N GLY A 130 11.86 -0.65 -10.91
CA GLY A 130 12.47 -0.01 -9.75
C GLY A 130 11.44 0.32 -8.66
N VAL A 131 10.30 0.88 -9.04
CA VAL A 131 9.16 1.11 -8.15
C VAL A 131 8.65 -0.21 -7.58
N ALA A 132 8.42 -1.20 -8.45
CA ALA A 132 7.94 -2.52 -8.07
C ALA A 132 8.87 -3.18 -7.04
N ARG A 133 10.18 -3.21 -7.32
CA ARG A 133 11.18 -3.75 -6.39
C ARG A 133 11.20 -3.02 -5.05
N ALA A 134 10.96 -1.71 -5.03
CA ALA A 134 10.90 -0.96 -3.78
C ALA A 134 9.67 -1.34 -2.95
N VAL A 135 8.49 -1.50 -3.59
CA VAL A 135 7.28 -2.01 -2.93
C VAL A 135 7.53 -3.42 -2.37
N TRP A 136 8.06 -4.34 -3.18
CA TRP A 136 8.40 -5.69 -2.74
C TRP A 136 9.35 -5.70 -1.53
N ARG A 137 10.37 -4.83 -1.54
CA ARG A 137 11.31 -4.70 -0.44
C ARG A 137 10.62 -4.21 0.84
N LEU A 138 9.77 -3.19 0.74
CA LEU A 138 8.99 -2.69 1.87
C LEU A 138 8.05 -3.77 2.43
N MET A 139 7.43 -4.57 1.56
CA MET A 139 6.54 -5.68 1.97
C MET A 139 7.34 -6.78 2.69
N ALA A 140 8.53 -7.11 2.19
CA ALA A 140 9.42 -8.08 2.82
C ALA A 140 9.91 -7.58 4.20
N GLU A 141 10.28 -6.30 4.30
CA GLU A 141 10.66 -5.65 5.57
C GLU A 141 9.49 -5.67 6.58
N ALA A 142 8.28 -5.32 6.14
CA ALA A 142 7.08 -5.37 6.98
C ALA A 142 6.77 -6.80 7.45
N ARG A 143 6.91 -7.79 6.55
CA ARG A 143 6.71 -9.20 6.90
C ARG A 143 7.73 -9.68 7.92
N HIS A 144 9.01 -9.34 7.75
CA HIS A 144 10.06 -9.68 8.72
C HIS A 144 9.85 -9.01 10.07
N ALA A 145 9.46 -7.74 10.09
CA ALA A 145 9.15 -7.02 11.32
C ALA A 145 8.00 -7.70 12.08
N GLU A 146 6.95 -8.12 11.37
CA GLU A 146 5.81 -8.80 11.98
C GLU A 146 6.19 -10.18 12.53
N LEU A 147 6.97 -10.98 11.79
CA LEU A 147 7.47 -12.26 12.28
C LEU A 147 8.33 -12.10 13.53
N ARG A 148 9.25 -11.12 13.52
CA ARG A 148 10.07 -10.79 14.70
C ARG A 148 9.22 -10.39 15.89
N ARG A 149 8.23 -9.52 15.70
CA ARG A 149 7.31 -9.08 16.75
C ARG A 149 6.60 -10.27 17.41
N VAL A 150 6.11 -11.22 16.62
CA VAL A 150 5.46 -12.43 17.11
C VAL A 150 6.44 -13.33 17.87
N THR A 151 7.62 -13.58 17.31
CA THR A 151 8.65 -14.40 17.96
C THR A 151 9.11 -13.80 19.28
N GLU A 152 9.37 -12.49 19.32
CA GLU A 152 9.76 -11.77 20.54
C GLU A 152 8.64 -11.81 21.60
N ALA A 153 7.37 -11.81 21.18
CA ALA A 153 6.23 -11.99 22.08
C ALA A 153 6.18 -13.40 22.69
N GLN A 154 6.33 -14.43 21.86
CA GLN A 154 6.34 -15.83 22.30
C GLN A 154 7.51 -16.12 23.24
N GLN A 155 8.73 -15.71 22.86
CA GLN A 155 9.92 -15.87 23.69
C GLN A 155 9.76 -15.20 25.04
N GLY A 156 9.26 -13.97 25.04
CA GLY A 156 9.05 -13.24 26.27
C GLY A 156 8.00 -13.89 27.19
N LEU A 157 6.91 -14.44 26.65
CA LEU A 157 5.92 -15.19 27.43
C LEU A 157 6.53 -16.48 28.00
N ALA A 158 7.32 -17.21 27.21
CA ALA A 158 8.03 -18.41 27.67
C ALA A 158 9.03 -18.07 28.79
N THR A 159 9.78 -16.98 28.67
CA THR A 159 10.67 -16.48 29.74
C THR A 159 9.89 -16.13 31.01
N ALA A 160 8.72 -15.47 30.89
CA ALA A 160 7.88 -15.15 32.03
C ALA A 160 7.33 -16.40 32.74
N ALA A 161 6.92 -17.42 31.96
CA ALA A 161 6.41 -18.69 32.47
C ALA A 161 7.48 -19.53 33.18
N ALA A 162 8.77 -19.33 32.87
CA ALA A 162 9.88 -20.02 33.54
C ALA A 162 10.31 -19.37 34.88
N ARG A 163 9.67 -18.27 35.31
CA ARG A 163 9.98 -17.60 36.57
C ARG A 163 9.33 -18.32 37.76
N THR A 164 9.87 -18.07 38.96
CA THR A 164 9.37 -18.62 40.23
C THR A 164 7.90 -18.31 40.50
N ASP A 165 7.42 -17.16 40.05
CA ASP A 165 6.01 -16.74 40.14
C ASP A 165 5.45 -16.47 38.73
N PRO A 166 5.05 -17.53 38.00
CA PRO A 166 4.83 -17.47 36.55
C PRO A 166 3.53 -16.77 36.17
N VAL A 167 2.46 -16.95 36.95
CA VAL A 167 1.12 -16.42 36.61
C VAL A 167 1.13 -14.88 36.56
N PRO A 168 1.58 -14.15 37.60
CA PRO A 168 1.65 -12.69 37.55
C PRO A 168 2.66 -12.18 36.53
N ALA A 169 3.74 -12.91 36.28
CA ALA A 169 4.74 -12.53 35.27
C ALA A 169 4.16 -12.59 33.85
N VAL A 170 3.45 -13.67 33.51
CA VAL A 170 2.79 -13.85 32.22
C VAL A 170 1.68 -12.82 32.03
N LEU A 171 0.84 -12.59 33.05
CA LEU A 171 -0.21 -11.57 32.99
C LEU A 171 0.37 -10.18 32.73
N ARG A 172 1.41 -9.75 33.46
CA ARG A 172 2.08 -8.45 33.20
C ARG A 172 2.61 -8.35 31.77
N GLN A 173 3.19 -9.43 31.26
CA GLN A 173 3.73 -9.47 29.91
C GLN A 173 2.63 -9.35 28.85
N LEU A 174 1.50 -10.04 29.03
CA LEU A 174 0.34 -9.94 28.14
C LEU A 174 -0.28 -8.53 28.21
N ALA A 175 -0.48 -7.99 29.41
CA ALA A 175 -1.02 -6.65 29.60
C ALA A 175 -0.20 -5.58 28.88
N SER A 176 1.13 -5.63 29.03
CA SER A 176 2.04 -4.71 28.36
C SER A 176 1.98 -4.82 26.84
N ARG A 177 1.92 -6.04 26.29
CA ARG A 177 1.96 -6.27 24.84
C ARG A 177 0.64 -6.04 24.14
N LEU A 178 -0.48 -6.25 24.82
CA LEU A 178 -1.82 -6.02 24.30
C LEU A 178 -2.31 -4.59 24.57
N GLY A 179 -1.58 -3.82 25.39
CA GLY A 179 -1.99 -2.46 25.77
C GLY A 179 -3.27 -2.44 26.59
N GLY A 180 -3.50 -3.46 27.43
CA GLY A 180 -4.78 -3.67 28.11
C GLY A 180 -4.67 -4.41 29.43
N LEU A 181 -5.80 -4.55 30.12
CA LEU A 181 -5.88 -5.33 31.35
C LEU A 181 -5.94 -6.83 31.03
N THR A 182 -5.22 -7.63 31.79
CA THR A 182 -5.27 -9.09 31.71
C THR A 182 -5.56 -9.68 33.07
N VAL A 183 -6.53 -10.58 33.12
CA VAL A 183 -6.93 -11.30 34.33
C VAL A 183 -6.90 -12.80 34.03
N LEU A 184 -6.50 -13.59 35.03
CA LEU A 184 -6.69 -15.03 35.01
C LEU A 184 -7.99 -15.32 35.73
N TYR A 185 -8.96 -15.92 35.05
CA TYR A 185 -10.20 -16.40 35.65
C TYR A 185 -10.13 -17.92 35.79
N GLY A 186 -10.23 -18.42 37.02
CA GLY A 186 -10.21 -19.84 37.34
C GLY A 186 -11.61 -20.43 37.46
N PRO A 187 -11.73 -21.75 37.65
CA PRO A 187 -13.01 -22.40 37.92
C PRO A 187 -13.62 -22.11 39.31
N ASP A 188 -12.92 -21.36 40.17
CA ASP A 188 -13.42 -20.78 41.42
C ASP A 188 -13.54 -19.24 41.30
#